data_AF-A0A8H8JC63-F1
#
_entry.id   AF-A0A8H8JC63-F1
#
_cell.length_a   1.000
_cell.length_b   1.000
_cell.length_c   1.000
_cell.angle_alpha   90.00
_cell.angle_beta   90.00
_cell.angle_gamma   90.00
#
_symmetry.space_group_name_H-M   'P 1'
#
loop_
_entity.id
_entity.type
_entity.pdbx_description
1 polymer ?
#
loop_
_entity_poly.entity_id
_entity_poly.type
_entity_poly.pdbx_seq_one_letter_code
_entity_poly.pdbx_strand_id
1 'polypeptide(L)'
;MSKVLRFVSRRRASAQHPDLSFYNLNIVNSCGKPVAQSQAIALSVEQDTLLAQTGAQFYGKSRIEGAVDFIFGQYASIWITGSTIKSIGNGCITASGHSTADSNYYVINDSTIEGTGTVYLGRPWADYARVIVQNSNIGSQVAAAGWQGSATPKTDHILFGEYNNKGAGAWHSGRAFFSTKLSAGVSISGKHELD
;
A
#
# COMPACT_ATOMS: atom_id res chain seq x y z
N MET A 1 -14.66 9.55 -29.70
CA MET A 1 -13.21 9.84 -29.76
C MET A 1 -12.72 10.14 -28.35
N SER A 2 -12.05 9.20 -27.69
CA SER A 2 -11.47 9.45 -26.36
C SER A 2 -10.12 10.15 -26.52
N LYS A 3 -10.00 11.38 -26.01
CA LYS A 3 -8.73 12.10 -25.96
C LYS A 3 -7.86 11.45 -24.88
N VAL A 4 -6.75 10.83 -25.29
CA VAL A 4 -5.74 10.30 -24.36
C VAL A 4 -4.79 11.44 -24.01
N LEU A 5 -4.86 11.93 -22.77
CA LEU A 5 -3.89 12.89 -22.25
C LEU A 5 -2.64 12.11 -21.81
N ARG A 6 -1.56 12.19 -22.59
CA ARG A 6 -0.26 11.57 -22.27
C ARG A 6 0.68 12.60 -21.68
N PHE A 7 1.05 12.43 -20.41
CA PHE A 7 2.18 13.13 -19.82
C PHE A 7 3.40 12.21 -19.86
N VAL A 8 4.45 12.62 -20.59
CA VAL A 8 5.76 11.95 -20.55
C VAL A 8 6.72 12.89 -19.83
N SER A 9 6.99 12.61 -18.55
CA SER A 9 8.02 13.32 -17.77
C SER A 9 9.19 12.39 -17.51
N ARG A 10 10.42 12.87 -17.78
CA ARG A 10 11.66 12.14 -17.47
C ARG A 10 12.21 12.43 -16.06
N ARG A 11 11.58 13.31 -15.28
CA ARG A 11 12.15 13.77 -14.01
C ARG A 11 11.21 13.80 -12.81
N ARG A 12 9.88 13.90 -13.02
CA ARG A 12 8.76 13.82 -12.05
C ARG A 12 7.55 14.55 -12.63
N ALA A 13 6.35 14.03 -12.42
CA ALA A 13 5.11 14.78 -12.62
C ALA A 13 4.35 14.72 -11.29
N SER A 14 3.95 15.88 -10.76
CA SER A 14 3.22 15.97 -9.50
C SER A 14 2.03 16.91 -9.67
N ALA A 15 0.87 16.48 -9.19
CA ALA A 15 -0.32 17.32 -9.06
C ALA A 15 -0.74 17.32 -7.59
N GLN A 16 -1.01 18.50 -7.04
CA GLN A 16 -1.40 18.69 -5.64
C GLN A 16 -2.46 19.79 -5.56
N HIS A 17 -3.63 19.44 -5.04
CA HIS A 17 -4.72 20.35 -4.69
C HIS A 17 -5.61 19.62 -3.66
N PRO A 18 -6.19 20.28 -2.64
CA PRO A 18 -7.01 19.62 -1.61
C PRO A 18 -8.15 18.77 -2.19
N ASP A 19 -8.78 19.26 -3.25
CA ASP A 19 -9.92 18.60 -3.91
C ASP A 19 -9.53 17.89 -5.22
N LEU A 20 -8.25 17.58 -5.41
CA LEU A 20 -7.79 16.92 -6.62
C LEU A 20 -8.39 15.52 -6.73
N SER A 21 -9.18 15.29 -7.77
CA SER A 21 -9.75 13.98 -8.07
C SER A 21 -9.32 13.50 -9.46
N PHE A 22 -8.91 12.24 -9.55
CA PHE A 22 -8.65 11.56 -10.83
C PHE A 22 -9.59 10.37 -10.97
N TYR A 23 -10.23 10.25 -12.12
CA TYR A 23 -11.12 9.14 -12.43
C TYR A 23 -10.72 8.52 -13.77
N ASN A 24 -10.71 7.18 -13.83
CA ASN A 24 -10.52 6.41 -15.06
C ASN A 24 -9.23 6.72 -15.83
N LEU A 25 -8.15 7.08 -15.12
CA LEU A 25 -6.83 7.29 -15.72
C LEU A 25 -5.93 6.07 -15.54
N ASN A 26 -4.98 5.89 -16.45
CA ASN A 26 -3.84 4.98 -16.29
C ASN A 26 -2.58 5.83 -16.15
N ILE A 27 -1.82 5.65 -15.07
CA ILE A 27 -0.59 6.40 -14.80
C ILE A 27 0.54 5.38 -14.69
N VAL A 28 1.31 5.22 -15.76
CA VAL A 28 2.40 4.24 -15.83
C VAL A 28 3.74 4.97 -15.82
N ASN A 29 4.66 4.52 -14.97
CA ASN A 29 6.06 4.88 -15.08
C ASN A 29 6.83 3.64 -15.59
N SER A 30 7.30 3.69 -16.84
CA SER A 30 7.92 2.53 -17.51
C SER A 30 9.42 2.37 -17.24
N CYS A 31 9.93 2.93 -16.14
CA CYS A 31 11.30 2.68 -15.72
C CYS A 31 11.35 1.31 -15.01
N GLY A 32 11.98 0.30 -15.62
CA GLY A 32 11.84 -1.13 -15.25
C GLY A 32 11.05 -1.91 -16.31
N LYS A 33 11.32 -3.21 -16.51
CA LYS A 33 10.86 -3.95 -17.71
C LYS A 33 9.31 -4.08 -17.78
N PRO A 34 8.69 -3.95 -18.98
CA PRO A 34 7.24 -3.84 -19.12
C PRO A 34 6.49 -5.19 -19.22
N VAL A 35 5.20 -5.20 -18.82
CA VAL A 35 4.19 -6.19 -19.25
C VAL A 35 2.87 -5.51 -19.63
N ALA A 36 2.12 -6.14 -20.54
CA ALA A 36 0.92 -5.59 -21.17
C ALA A 36 -0.37 -5.79 -20.35
N GLN A 37 -1.31 -4.86 -20.53
CA GLN A 37 -2.70 -4.80 -20.03
C GLN A 37 -2.90 -4.30 -18.59
N SER A 38 -3.39 -3.06 -18.45
CA SER A 38 -3.95 -2.56 -17.18
C SER A 38 -5.14 -1.61 -17.40
N GLN A 39 -6.19 -1.79 -16.60
CA GLN A 39 -7.41 -0.98 -16.53
C GLN A 39 -7.56 -0.34 -15.14
N ALA A 40 -8.18 0.85 -15.11
CA ALA A 40 -8.61 1.71 -14.00
C ALA A 40 -7.59 1.96 -12.87
N ILE A 41 -6.88 3.09 -12.96
CA ILE A 41 -5.78 3.55 -12.09
C ILE A 41 -4.83 2.40 -11.78
N ALA A 42 -4.09 2.00 -12.80
CA ALA A 42 -2.87 1.22 -12.62
C ALA A 42 -1.72 2.19 -12.40
N LEU A 43 -1.22 2.25 -11.17
CA LEU A 43 0.14 2.71 -10.89
C LEU A 43 1.02 1.46 -10.98
N SER A 44 2.02 1.46 -11.87
CA SER A 44 2.95 0.34 -12.07
C SER A 44 4.38 0.87 -12.20
N VAL A 45 5.26 0.41 -11.30
CA VAL A 45 6.72 0.40 -11.38
C VAL A 45 7.26 -0.79 -10.58
N GLU A 46 8.47 -1.24 -10.87
CA GLU A 46 9.14 -2.30 -10.08
C GLU A 46 9.42 -1.83 -8.64
N GLN A 47 9.74 -0.56 -8.43
CA GLN A 47 9.98 0.05 -7.12
C GLN A 47 9.31 1.44 -7.04
N ASP A 48 8.84 1.84 -5.85
CA ASP A 48 8.34 3.19 -5.56
C ASP A 48 7.10 3.62 -6.40
N THR A 49 6.09 2.75 -6.49
CA THR A 49 4.87 2.97 -7.30
C THR A 49 3.98 4.09 -6.80
N LEU A 50 3.57 4.04 -5.55
CA LEU A 50 2.67 5.01 -4.94
C LEU A 50 3.38 5.75 -3.82
N LEU A 51 3.79 7.00 -4.11
CA LEU A 51 4.32 7.92 -3.11
C LEU A 51 3.17 8.63 -2.36
N ALA A 52 2.71 8.03 -1.27
CA ALA A 52 1.77 8.57 -0.30
C ALA A 52 2.48 9.51 0.70
N GLN A 53 2.88 10.69 0.22
CA GLN A 53 3.81 11.54 0.98
C GLN A 53 3.16 12.38 2.09
N THR A 54 2.02 13.04 1.85
CA THR A 54 1.39 13.98 2.80
C THR A 54 -0.14 13.98 2.70
N GLY A 55 -0.82 14.33 3.80
CA GLY A 55 -2.27 14.55 3.83
C GLY A 55 -3.10 13.28 3.98
N ALA A 56 -4.42 13.42 4.00
CA ALA A 56 -5.36 12.31 3.98
C ALA A 56 -5.62 11.89 2.53
N GLN A 57 -5.39 10.61 2.20
CA GLN A 57 -5.52 10.11 0.83
C GLN A 57 -6.41 8.87 0.80
N PHE A 58 -7.27 8.77 -0.22
CA PHE A 58 -8.20 7.66 -0.39
C PHE A 58 -8.03 7.02 -1.76
N TYR A 59 -7.91 5.69 -1.78
CA TYR A 59 -7.75 4.89 -2.99
C TYR A 59 -8.81 3.80 -3.02
N GLY A 60 -9.91 4.06 -3.73
CA GLY A 60 -11.02 3.13 -3.89
C GLY A 60 -10.94 2.38 -5.22
N LYS A 61 -11.29 1.08 -5.22
CA LYS A 61 -11.51 0.28 -6.44
C LYS A 61 -10.38 0.40 -7.47
N SER A 62 -9.15 0.43 -6.99
CA SER A 62 -7.95 0.68 -7.78
C SER A 62 -7.13 -0.59 -7.96
N ARG A 63 -6.18 -0.56 -8.90
CA ARG A 63 -5.14 -1.59 -9.02
C ARG A 63 -3.77 -0.98 -8.78
N ILE A 64 -3.09 -1.40 -7.72
CA ILE A 64 -1.75 -0.91 -7.38
C ILE A 64 -0.77 -2.06 -7.55
N GLU A 65 0.24 -1.89 -8.40
CA GLU A 65 1.14 -2.98 -8.81
C GLU A 65 2.62 -2.58 -8.65
N GLY A 66 3.44 -3.49 -8.11
CA GLY A 66 4.89 -3.30 -7.99
C GLY A 66 5.61 -4.45 -7.31
N ALA A 67 6.91 -4.33 -7.07
CA ALA A 67 7.70 -5.37 -6.39
C ALA A 67 8.27 -4.90 -5.05
N VAL A 68 8.98 -3.76 -5.03
CA VAL A 68 9.70 -3.27 -3.85
C VAL A 68 9.12 -1.94 -3.38
N ASP A 69 8.71 -1.89 -2.11
CA ASP A 69 8.23 -0.68 -1.41
C ASP A 69 7.21 0.13 -2.20
N PHE A 70 6.33 -0.56 -2.93
CA PHE A 70 5.56 0.08 -3.99
C PHE A 70 4.36 0.90 -3.46
N ILE A 71 4.12 0.91 -2.14
CA ILE A 71 3.27 1.86 -1.44
C ILE A 71 4.08 2.47 -0.28
N PHE A 72 4.51 3.72 -0.42
CA PHE A 72 5.52 4.32 0.47
C PHE A 72 5.32 5.81 0.65
N GLY A 73 5.97 6.39 1.66
CA GLY A 73 5.88 7.82 1.98
C GLY A 73 6.02 8.06 3.48
N GLN A 74 6.09 9.34 3.88
CA GLN A 74 6.52 9.70 5.24
C GLN A 74 5.48 10.33 6.14
N TYR A 75 4.45 10.99 5.60
CA TYR A 75 3.57 11.84 6.42
C TYR A 75 2.08 11.68 6.13
N ALA A 76 1.68 10.92 5.11
CA ALA A 76 0.27 10.74 4.78
C ALA A 76 -0.44 9.79 5.74
N SER A 77 -1.75 9.99 5.89
CA SER A 77 -2.68 8.94 6.33
C SER A 77 -3.43 8.46 5.10
N ILE A 78 -3.38 7.17 4.78
CA ILE A 78 -3.99 6.64 3.56
C ILE A 78 -4.97 5.50 3.86
N TRP A 79 -6.04 5.48 3.07
CA TRP A 79 -7.03 4.42 3.09
C TRP A 79 -7.20 3.82 1.69
N ILE A 80 -6.80 2.57 1.53
CA ILE A 80 -6.94 1.81 0.29
C ILE A 80 -8.06 0.79 0.49
N THR A 81 -9.08 0.78 -0.38
CA THR A 81 -10.26 -0.08 -0.21
C THR A 81 -10.83 -0.62 -1.51
N GLY A 82 -11.40 -1.82 -1.48
CA GLY A 82 -12.00 -2.46 -2.65
C GLY A 82 -11.00 -2.69 -3.79
N SER A 83 -9.70 -2.73 -3.49
CA SER A 83 -8.63 -2.61 -4.48
C SER A 83 -7.89 -3.93 -4.67
N THR A 84 -7.18 -4.05 -5.79
CA THR A 84 -6.23 -5.14 -6.04
C THR A 84 -4.81 -4.61 -5.81
N ILE A 85 -4.10 -5.22 -4.87
CA ILE A 85 -2.69 -4.96 -4.59
C ILE A 85 -1.90 -6.12 -5.16
N LYS A 86 -1.19 -5.88 -6.27
CA LYS A 86 -0.54 -6.95 -7.02
C LYS A 86 0.98 -6.85 -6.96
N SER A 87 1.60 -7.90 -6.43
CA SER A 87 3.05 -8.05 -6.46
C SER A 87 3.52 -8.67 -7.78
N ILE A 88 4.55 -8.09 -8.40
CA ILE A 88 5.17 -8.59 -9.66
C ILE A 88 6.58 -9.14 -9.47
N GLY A 89 7.03 -9.28 -8.23
CA GLY A 89 8.36 -9.77 -7.89
C GLY A 89 8.57 -9.80 -6.37
N ASN A 90 9.77 -10.16 -5.96
CA ASN A 90 10.14 -10.19 -4.54
C ASN A 90 10.21 -8.77 -3.95
N GLY A 91 9.74 -8.59 -2.72
CA GLY A 91 9.88 -7.32 -2.00
C GLY A 91 8.79 -7.06 -0.96
N CYS A 92 8.62 -5.80 -0.60
CA CYS A 92 7.63 -5.32 0.36
C CYS A 92 6.51 -4.55 -0.35
N ILE A 93 5.27 -4.77 0.04
CA ILE A 93 4.13 -3.99 -0.46
C ILE A 93 4.20 -2.57 0.09
N THR A 94 4.39 -2.42 1.39
CA THR A 94 4.41 -1.12 2.06
C THR A 94 5.78 -0.78 2.67
N ALA A 95 6.12 0.51 2.62
CA ALA A 95 7.24 1.09 3.35
C ALA A 95 6.81 2.42 4.00
N SER A 96 6.15 2.33 5.16
CA SER A 96 5.77 3.53 5.92
C SER A 96 7.01 4.19 6.54
N GLY A 97 7.21 5.45 6.20
CA GLY A 97 8.29 6.32 6.66
C GLY A 97 7.88 7.29 7.76
N HIS A 98 6.81 7.00 8.49
CA HIS A 98 6.44 7.80 9.67
C HIS A 98 7.57 7.77 10.71
N SER A 99 8.07 8.96 11.06
CA SER A 99 9.18 9.14 12.00
C SER A 99 8.73 9.77 13.33
N THR A 100 7.43 10.00 13.51
CA THR A 100 6.84 10.63 14.70
C THR A 100 5.61 9.87 15.19
N ALA A 101 5.25 10.08 16.46
CA ALA A 101 4.09 9.46 17.11
C ALA A 101 2.74 10.10 16.74
N ASP A 102 2.55 10.52 15.48
CA ASP A 102 1.28 11.11 15.00
C ASP A 102 0.12 10.09 15.04
N SER A 103 -1.03 10.33 14.40
CA SER A 103 -2.12 9.33 14.33
C SER A 103 -2.37 8.81 12.91
N ASN A 104 -1.37 8.95 12.04
CA ASN A 104 -1.50 8.57 10.63
C ASN A 104 -1.21 7.08 10.45
N TYR A 105 -1.97 6.45 9.55
CA TYR A 105 -1.83 5.03 9.23
C TYR A 105 -1.85 4.82 7.73
N TYR A 106 -1.21 3.75 7.28
CA TYR A 106 -1.58 3.14 6.01
C TYR A 106 -2.59 2.03 6.31
N VAL A 107 -3.78 2.12 5.75
CA VAL A 107 -4.82 1.10 5.91
C VAL A 107 -5.15 0.48 4.56
N ILE A 108 -4.95 -0.83 4.44
CA ILE A 108 -5.45 -1.65 3.33
C ILE A 108 -6.66 -2.41 3.86
N ASN A 109 -7.85 -2.00 3.43
CA ASN A 109 -9.12 -2.54 3.86
C ASN A 109 -9.84 -3.22 2.70
N ASP A 110 -10.58 -4.32 2.95
CA ASP A 110 -11.50 -4.91 1.97
C ASP A 110 -10.90 -5.04 0.56
N SER A 111 -9.67 -5.56 0.49
CA SER A 111 -8.88 -5.60 -0.72
C SER A 111 -8.34 -7.01 -0.99
N THR A 112 -7.88 -7.23 -2.22
CA THR A 112 -7.21 -8.48 -2.60
C THR A 112 -5.72 -8.23 -2.75
N ILE A 113 -4.91 -8.98 -1.99
CA ILE A 113 -3.45 -9.00 -2.11
C ILE A 113 -3.05 -10.27 -2.85
N GLU A 114 -2.59 -10.11 -4.08
CA GLU A 114 -2.25 -11.22 -4.98
C GLU A 114 -0.89 -10.97 -5.66
N GLY A 115 -0.40 -11.94 -6.41
CA GLY A 115 0.76 -11.74 -7.27
C GLY A 115 1.76 -12.87 -7.25
N THR A 116 3.00 -12.52 -7.52
CA THR A 116 4.14 -13.45 -7.67
C THR A 116 5.32 -13.01 -6.80
N GLY A 117 6.27 -13.91 -6.58
CA GLY A 117 7.44 -13.68 -5.75
C GLY A 117 7.23 -14.03 -4.28
N THR A 118 8.28 -13.84 -3.48
CA THR A 118 8.22 -13.87 -2.01
C THR A 118 8.03 -12.45 -1.51
N VAL A 119 6.88 -12.19 -0.90
CA VAL A 119 6.42 -10.83 -0.59
C VAL A 119 6.18 -10.66 0.90
N TYR A 120 6.42 -9.47 1.40
CA TYR A 120 6.00 -9.04 2.74
C TYR A 120 4.95 -7.93 2.63
N LEU A 121 4.00 -7.91 3.56
CA LEU A 121 2.99 -6.85 3.70
C LEU A 121 3.64 -5.48 3.89
N GLY A 122 4.81 -5.44 4.53
CA GLY A 122 5.62 -4.24 4.59
C GLY A 122 6.89 -4.38 5.41
N ARG A 123 7.62 -3.28 5.47
CA ARG A 123 8.80 -3.07 6.32
C ARG A 123 8.80 -1.65 6.88
N PRO A 124 9.43 -1.41 8.04
CA PRO A 124 9.56 -0.06 8.56
C PRO A 124 10.63 0.70 7.75
N TRP A 125 10.25 1.85 7.16
CA TRP A 125 11.24 2.79 6.65
C TRP A 125 11.73 3.73 7.76
N ALA A 126 10.86 4.09 8.70
CA ALA A 126 11.19 4.88 9.88
C ALA A 126 10.58 4.32 11.17
N ASP A 127 10.90 4.94 12.31
CA ASP A 127 10.77 4.34 13.65
C ASP A 127 9.32 4.22 14.14
N TYR A 128 8.41 4.97 13.53
CA TYR A 128 6.98 5.00 13.87
C TYR A 128 6.11 4.50 12.71
N ALA A 129 6.67 3.61 11.87
CA ALA A 129 5.98 3.02 10.74
C ALA A 129 4.68 2.33 11.17
N ARG A 130 3.56 2.67 10.50
CA ARG A 130 2.24 2.15 10.87
C ARG A 130 1.42 1.72 9.66
N VAL A 131 1.11 0.43 9.63
CA VAL A 131 0.37 -0.22 8.54
C VAL A 131 -0.62 -1.21 9.13
N ILE A 132 -1.86 -1.17 8.65
CA ILE A 132 -2.91 -2.11 9.00
C ILE A 132 -3.43 -2.75 7.71
N VAL A 133 -3.47 -4.08 7.67
CA VAL A 133 -4.17 -4.84 6.64
C VAL A 133 -5.38 -5.50 7.26
N GLN A 134 -6.57 -5.18 6.78
CA GLN A 134 -7.81 -5.65 7.39
C GLN A 134 -8.87 -6.07 6.38
N ASN A 135 -9.73 -7.00 6.79
CA ASN A 135 -10.87 -7.49 6.00
C ASN A 135 -10.49 -7.92 4.58
N SER A 136 -9.24 -8.31 4.35
CA SER A 136 -8.68 -8.50 3.01
C SER A 136 -8.41 -9.98 2.72
N ASN A 137 -8.40 -10.34 1.43
CA ASN A 137 -7.96 -11.66 1.00
C ASN A 137 -6.46 -11.62 0.66
N ILE A 138 -5.65 -12.41 1.37
CA ILE A 138 -4.20 -12.44 1.25
C ILE A 138 -3.77 -13.75 0.59
N GLY A 139 -3.18 -13.63 -0.60
CA GLY A 139 -2.66 -14.75 -1.38
C GLY A 139 -1.41 -15.40 -0.77
N SER A 140 -1.10 -16.61 -1.22
CA SER A 140 -0.02 -17.45 -0.69
C SER A 140 1.39 -16.90 -0.95
N GLN A 141 1.54 -15.86 -1.79
CA GLN A 141 2.82 -15.21 -2.06
C GLN A 141 3.36 -14.42 -0.85
N VAL A 142 2.49 -14.08 0.12
CA VAL A 142 2.91 -13.43 1.36
C VAL A 142 3.66 -14.43 2.24
N ALA A 143 4.91 -14.11 2.56
CA ALA A 143 5.78 -14.94 3.37
C ALA A 143 5.18 -15.19 4.76
N ALA A 144 5.56 -16.30 5.36
CA ALA A 144 5.08 -16.73 6.67
C ALA A 144 5.26 -15.64 7.76
N ALA A 145 6.42 -14.97 7.74
CA ALA A 145 6.73 -13.84 8.61
C ALA A 145 5.77 -12.66 8.45
N GLY A 146 5.13 -12.50 7.29
CA GLY A 146 4.19 -11.43 6.94
C GLY A 146 4.87 -10.07 6.75
N TRP A 147 5.74 -9.68 7.68
CA TRP A 147 6.39 -8.38 7.74
C TRP A 147 7.90 -8.55 7.79
N GLN A 148 8.62 -7.70 7.06
CA GLN A 148 10.07 -7.74 6.99
C GLN A 148 10.67 -6.76 8.00
N GLY A 149 11.59 -7.23 8.84
CA GLY A 149 12.41 -6.37 9.69
C GLY A 149 13.50 -5.63 8.90
N SER A 150 14.00 -4.53 9.46
CA SER A 150 15.21 -3.85 8.97
C SER A 150 16.49 -4.47 9.55
N ALA A 151 17.65 -4.19 8.92
CA ALA A 151 18.95 -4.63 9.43
C ALA A 151 19.25 -4.14 10.87
N THR A 152 18.74 -2.97 11.22
CA THR A 152 18.62 -2.47 12.60
C THR A 152 17.14 -2.40 12.93
N PRO A 153 16.57 -3.29 13.75
CA PRO A 153 15.13 -3.37 13.96
C PRO A 153 14.59 -2.05 14.52
N LYS A 154 13.74 -1.39 13.73
CA LYS A 154 12.98 -0.22 14.14
C LYS A 154 11.60 -0.68 14.61
N THR A 155 11.55 -1.42 15.72
CA THR A 155 10.35 -2.17 16.11
C THR A 155 9.67 -1.66 17.37
N ASP A 156 10.27 -0.71 18.08
CA ASP A 156 9.81 -0.28 19.41
C ASP A 156 8.52 0.56 19.35
N HIS A 157 8.28 1.27 18.25
CA HIS A 157 7.16 2.21 18.12
C HIS A 157 6.29 1.97 16.88
N ILE A 158 6.50 0.87 16.17
CA ILE A 158 5.74 0.55 14.97
C ILE A 158 4.40 -0.11 15.32
N LEU A 159 3.44 -0.01 14.40
CA LEU A 159 2.25 -0.86 14.42
C LEU A 159 2.07 -1.50 13.06
N PHE A 160 2.37 -2.80 12.97
CA PHE A 160 2.04 -3.64 11.83
C PHE A 160 0.92 -4.60 12.22
N GLY A 161 -0.30 -4.19 11.89
CA GLY A 161 -1.53 -4.83 12.33
C GLY A 161 -2.22 -5.64 11.24
N GLU A 162 -2.79 -6.78 11.61
CA GLU A 162 -3.70 -7.55 10.76
C GLU A 162 -5.03 -7.81 11.48
N TYR A 163 -6.15 -7.63 10.77
CA TYR A 163 -7.49 -7.87 11.32
C TYR A 163 -8.40 -8.58 10.31
N ASN A 164 -9.03 -9.68 10.71
CA ASN A 164 -10.09 -10.35 9.92
C ASN A 164 -9.71 -10.63 8.44
N ASN A 165 -8.44 -10.88 8.18
CA ASN A 165 -7.96 -11.26 6.85
C ASN A 165 -8.24 -12.74 6.58
N LYS A 166 -8.43 -13.09 5.31
CA LYS A 166 -8.65 -14.46 4.83
C LYS A 166 -7.64 -14.81 3.74
N GLY A 167 -7.63 -16.06 3.30
CA GLY A 167 -6.73 -16.54 2.24
C GLY A 167 -5.48 -17.22 2.79
N ALA A 168 -4.72 -17.86 1.89
CA ALA A 168 -3.59 -18.71 2.25
C ALA A 168 -2.41 -17.96 2.89
N GLY A 169 -2.28 -16.66 2.61
CA GLY A 169 -1.26 -15.80 3.22
C GLY A 169 -1.75 -15.02 4.45
N ALA A 170 -2.98 -15.26 4.93
CA ALA A 170 -3.52 -14.59 6.11
C ALA A 170 -2.76 -14.93 7.40
N TRP A 171 -3.09 -14.23 8.48
CA TRP A 171 -2.42 -14.37 9.78
C TRP A 171 -2.27 -15.82 10.22
N HIS A 172 -1.06 -16.18 10.68
CA HIS A 172 -0.78 -17.42 11.39
C HIS A 172 0.34 -17.23 12.41
N SER A 173 0.68 -18.26 13.18
CA SER A 173 1.65 -18.21 14.29
C SER A 173 3.11 -17.95 13.90
N GLY A 174 3.43 -17.89 12.61
CA GLY A 174 4.78 -17.66 12.10
C GLY A 174 5.07 -16.20 11.73
N ARG A 175 4.15 -15.28 12.05
CA ARG A 175 4.36 -13.84 11.86
C ARG A 175 5.56 -13.34 12.66
N ALA A 176 6.22 -12.31 12.15
CA ALA A 176 7.33 -11.67 12.84
C ALA A 176 6.88 -11.19 14.23
N PHE A 177 7.76 -11.31 15.23
CA PHE A 177 7.41 -11.10 16.65
C PHE A 177 6.88 -9.68 16.97
N PHE A 178 7.19 -8.69 16.13
CA PHE A 178 6.71 -7.31 16.24
C PHE A 178 5.38 -7.05 15.52
N SER A 179 4.76 -8.09 14.97
CA SER A 179 3.46 -8.00 14.27
C SER A 179 2.33 -8.15 15.27
N THR A 180 1.22 -7.46 15.02
CA THR A 180 0.07 -7.43 15.93
C THR A 180 -1.16 -8.05 15.28
N LYS A 181 -1.69 -9.12 15.89
CA LYS A 181 -3.05 -9.58 15.56
C LYS A 181 -4.05 -8.66 16.27
N LEU A 182 -4.75 -7.83 15.51
CA LEU A 182 -5.71 -6.89 16.08
C LEU A 182 -6.99 -7.63 16.52
N SER A 183 -7.62 -7.12 17.59
CA SER A 183 -8.93 -7.60 18.06
C SER A 183 -10.11 -6.90 17.39
N ALA A 184 -9.88 -5.74 16.79
CA ALA A 184 -10.85 -4.97 16.02
C ALA A 184 -10.15 -4.27 14.84
N GLY A 185 -10.88 -4.06 13.76
CA GLY A 185 -10.42 -3.23 12.63
C GLY A 185 -10.50 -1.75 12.99
N VAL A 186 -9.75 -0.94 12.27
CA VAL A 186 -9.89 0.52 12.31
C VAL A 186 -11.01 0.95 11.36
N SER A 187 -11.68 2.05 11.67
CA SER A 187 -12.66 2.68 10.79
C SER A 187 -12.03 3.88 10.10
N ILE A 188 -12.51 4.20 8.90
CA ILE A 188 -12.24 5.52 8.31
C ILE A 188 -12.97 6.55 9.18
N SER A 189 -12.24 7.27 10.03
CA SER A 189 -12.82 8.35 10.83
C SER A 189 -13.00 9.57 9.91
N GLY A 190 -14.17 9.66 9.29
CA GLY A 190 -14.60 10.82 8.52
C GLY A 190 -16.03 11.17 8.90
N LYS A 191 -16.21 12.16 9.79
CA LYS A 191 -17.42 12.99 9.74
C LYS A 191 -17.34 13.78 8.43
N HIS A 192 -17.82 13.18 7.36
CA HIS A 192 -18.38 13.92 6.24
C HIS A 192 -19.59 13.11 5.79
N GLU A 193 -20.72 13.43 6.42
CA GLU A 193 -22.04 13.17 5.87
C GLU A 193 -22.02 13.60 4.40
N LEU A 194 -22.24 12.64 3.51
CA LEU A 194 -22.64 12.92 2.15
C LEU A 194 -24.16 12.93 2.18
N ASP A 195 -24.70 14.11 2.49
CA ASP A 195 -26.09 14.50 2.20
C ASP A 195 -26.16 15.15 0.82
#